data_AF-A0A4U5PK03-F1
#
_entry.id   AF-A0A4U5PK03-F1
#
_cell.length_a   1.000
_cell.length_b   1.000
_cell.length_c   1.000
_cell.angle_alpha   90.00
_cell.angle_beta   90.00
_cell.angle_gamma   90.00
#
_symmetry.space_group_name_H-M   'P 1'
#
loop_
_entity.id
_entity.type
_entity.pdbx_description
1 polymer ?
#
loop_
_entity_poly.entity_id
_entity_poly.type
_entity_poly.pdbx_seq_one_letter_code
_entity_poly.pdbx_strand_id
1 'polypeptide(L)'
;MSKLASPTCPPLNAMPPVTSPKDPGFVSPTTSTDSEEVINDADAICMCDFYHGMLPQKDIQPLLKKEGDFLVRKTDGDDCVVIVLSVKTDEKVLHFVVNRNPTMNLYYFEAHGEKTIKDLINWHVSSGTPLSAESGVKIKYAVDRAPWILNHDSLKMRKKLGEGAFGEASSSLPIT
;
A
#
# COMPACT_ATOMS: atom_id res chain seq x y z
N MET A 1 -55.94 7.23 -38.75
CA MET A 1 -56.44 7.95 -37.56
C MET A 1 -55.26 8.24 -36.66
N SER A 2 -55.16 9.48 -36.18
CA SER A 2 -54.49 9.92 -34.95
C SER A 2 -52.95 9.93 -34.86
N LYS A 3 -52.42 11.14 -35.10
CA LYS A 3 -51.30 11.83 -34.42
C LYS A 3 -50.95 11.32 -33.00
N LEU A 4 -49.65 11.29 -32.66
CA LEU A 4 -49.05 12.31 -31.77
C LEU A 4 -47.50 12.31 -31.83
N ALA A 5 -46.95 13.51 -32.03
CA ALA A 5 -45.54 13.87 -31.87
C ALA A 5 -45.15 13.87 -30.37
N SER A 6 -43.89 13.74 -29.96
CA SER A 6 -42.90 14.84 -30.03
C SER A 6 -41.47 14.33 -29.74
N PRO A 7 -40.45 14.91 -30.38
CA PRO A 7 -39.36 15.47 -29.57
C PRO A 7 -39.08 16.94 -29.93
N THR A 8 -38.95 17.78 -28.90
CA THR A 8 -38.76 19.23 -29.00
C THR A 8 -37.29 19.63 -29.12
N CYS A 9 -36.97 20.25 -30.27
CA CYS A 9 -36.20 21.48 -30.51
C CYS A 9 -34.70 21.64 -30.12
N PRO A 10 -33.96 22.53 -30.85
CA PRO A 10 -32.61 22.27 -31.37
C PRO A 10 -31.57 23.36 -30.95
N PRO A 11 -30.52 23.76 -31.70
CA PRO A 11 -29.13 23.68 -31.24
C PRO A 11 -28.40 25.04 -31.01
N LEU A 12 -27.14 24.88 -30.58
CA LEU A 12 -26.00 25.79 -30.43
C LEU A 12 -25.93 27.04 -31.36
N ASN A 13 -25.70 28.22 -30.76
CA ASN A 13 -25.07 29.41 -31.35
C ASN A 13 -24.42 30.23 -30.22
N ALA A 14 -23.09 30.31 -30.11
CA ALA A 14 -22.16 31.23 -30.79
C ALA A 14 -22.15 32.66 -30.19
N MET A 15 -21.07 33.01 -29.49
CA MET A 15 -20.67 34.40 -29.22
C MET A 15 -19.23 34.64 -29.76
N PRO A 16 -18.93 35.88 -30.22
CA PRO A 16 -17.76 36.21 -31.07
C PRO A 16 -16.44 36.46 -30.30
N PRO A 17 -15.30 36.63 -31.01
CA PRO A 17 -13.95 36.53 -30.43
C PRO A 17 -13.44 37.87 -29.90
N VAL A 18 -12.56 37.82 -28.90
CA VAL A 18 -11.67 38.92 -28.52
C VAL A 18 -10.24 38.52 -28.87
N THR A 19 -9.57 39.34 -29.68
CA THR A 19 -8.22 39.08 -30.21
C THR A 19 -7.30 40.25 -29.88
N SER A 20 -6.19 39.94 -29.19
CA SER A 20 -4.82 40.52 -29.27
C SER A 20 -4.54 41.93 -28.70
N PRO A 21 -3.29 42.29 -28.30
CA PRO A 21 -1.99 41.80 -28.84
C PRO A 21 -0.84 41.43 -27.86
N LYS A 22 0.13 40.70 -28.44
CA LYS A 22 1.49 40.32 -27.98
C LYS A 22 2.37 41.53 -27.64
N ASP A 23 3.29 41.37 -26.66
CA ASP A 23 4.75 41.42 -26.89
C ASP A 23 5.58 40.95 -25.66
N PRO A 24 6.91 40.74 -25.75
CA PRO A 24 7.56 39.47 -25.42
C PRO A 24 8.54 39.53 -24.23
N GLY A 25 9.00 38.36 -23.78
CA GLY A 25 10.32 38.21 -23.16
C GLY A 25 10.35 38.19 -21.64
N PHE A 26 10.12 37.01 -21.07
CA PHE A 26 10.92 36.55 -19.92
C PHE A 26 11.07 35.04 -20.00
N VAL A 27 12.09 34.60 -20.74
CA VAL A 27 12.68 33.28 -20.54
C VAL A 27 13.43 33.35 -19.23
N SER A 28 12.96 32.62 -18.23
CA SER A 28 13.78 32.23 -17.09
C SER A 28 14.19 30.77 -17.20
N PRO A 29 15.41 30.44 -16.74
CA PRO A 29 16.15 29.27 -17.18
C PRO A 29 15.82 28.05 -16.33
N THR A 30 15.78 26.91 -17.01
CA THR A 30 16.35 25.61 -16.63
C THR A 30 16.21 25.08 -15.19
N THR A 31 15.61 23.88 -15.14
CA THR A 31 16.02 22.74 -14.32
C THR A 31 15.82 22.85 -12.82
N SER A 32 14.83 22.10 -12.32
CA SER A 32 14.99 21.32 -11.10
C SER A 32 14.16 20.04 -11.21
N THR A 33 14.82 18.98 -11.67
CA THR A 33 14.65 17.60 -11.18
C THR A 33 13.27 17.00 -11.45
N ASP A 34 13.06 16.41 -12.63
CA ASP A 34 13.21 14.94 -12.78
C ASP A 34 13.76 14.26 -11.51
N SER A 35 12.88 14.21 -10.53
CA SER A 35 12.95 13.22 -9.47
C SER A 35 11.88 12.22 -9.86
N GLU A 36 12.21 11.30 -10.78
CA GLU A 36 11.81 9.92 -10.54
C GLU A 36 12.31 9.60 -9.13
N GLU A 37 11.50 9.91 -8.13
CA GLU A 37 11.67 9.35 -6.81
C GLU A 37 11.64 7.85 -7.06
N VAL A 38 12.81 7.23 -6.96
CA VAL A 38 12.96 5.80 -6.80
C VAL A 38 12.25 5.46 -5.50
N ILE A 39 10.91 5.41 -5.54
CA ILE A 39 10.10 4.83 -4.49
C ILE A 39 10.68 3.43 -4.38
N ASN A 40 11.42 3.14 -3.32
CA ASN A 40 11.85 1.77 -3.09
C ASN A 40 10.60 0.90 -3.20
N ASP A 41 10.62 -0.22 -3.91
CA ASP A 41 9.39 -1.01 -4.05
C ASP A 41 8.84 -1.47 -2.68
N ALA A 42 9.72 -1.49 -1.67
CA ALA A 42 9.40 -1.69 -0.26
C ALA A 42 8.74 -0.48 0.45
N ASP A 43 8.84 0.72 -0.10
CA ASP A 43 8.06 1.90 0.29
C ASP A 43 6.71 1.92 -0.44
N ALA A 44 6.64 1.47 -1.70
CA ALA A 44 5.35 1.37 -2.40
C ALA A 44 4.37 0.40 -1.70
N ILE A 45 4.88 -0.67 -1.08
CA ILE A 45 4.04 -1.60 -0.31
C ILE A 45 3.54 -0.99 1.00
N CYS A 46 4.21 0.04 1.54
CA CYS A 46 3.83 0.65 2.81
C CYS A 46 2.46 1.35 2.73
N MET A 47 2.08 1.75 1.52
CA MET A 47 0.81 2.38 1.19
C MET A 47 -0.33 1.38 0.93
N CYS A 48 -0.07 0.08 0.96
CA CYS A 48 -1.09 -0.94 0.71
C CYS A 48 -1.86 -1.30 1.99
N ASP A 49 -3.19 -1.44 1.90
CA ASP A 49 -4.05 -1.72 3.06
C ASP A 49 -3.74 -3.07 3.73
N PHE A 50 -3.29 -4.04 2.94
CA PHE A 50 -2.91 -5.39 3.41
C PHE A 50 -1.51 -5.48 4.03
N TYR A 51 -0.73 -4.40 4.01
CA TYR A 51 0.60 -4.37 4.63
C TYR A 51 0.46 -3.88 6.06
N HIS A 52 0.93 -4.64 7.06
CA HIS A 52 0.77 -4.40 8.51
C HIS A 52 2.04 -3.90 9.23
N GLY A 53 3.15 -3.74 8.51
CA GLY A 53 4.39 -3.23 9.11
C GLY A 53 5.03 -4.25 10.04
N MET A 54 5.67 -3.80 11.12
CA MET A 54 6.24 -4.67 12.14
C MET A 54 5.10 -5.30 12.95
N LEU A 55 4.72 -6.52 12.61
CA LEU A 55 3.64 -7.26 13.26
C LEU A 55 4.19 -8.62 13.75
N PRO A 56 4.18 -8.89 15.07
CA PRO A 56 4.69 -10.15 15.60
C PRO A 56 3.72 -11.30 15.31
N GLN A 57 4.26 -12.52 15.26
CA GLN A 57 3.50 -13.69 14.83
C GLN A 57 2.24 -13.96 15.68
N LYS A 58 2.31 -13.70 16.98
CA LYS A 58 1.19 -13.85 17.93
C LYS A 58 -0.05 -13.02 17.56
N ASP A 59 0.15 -11.88 16.91
CA ASP A 59 -0.92 -10.94 16.60
C ASP A 59 -1.55 -11.22 15.21
N ILE A 60 -0.95 -12.12 14.41
CA ILE A 60 -1.42 -12.48 13.06
C ILE A 60 -2.62 -13.43 13.13
N GLN A 61 -2.53 -14.44 13.99
CA GLN A 61 -3.53 -15.50 14.09
C GLN A 61 -4.96 -14.99 14.36
N PRO A 62 -5.21 -13.99 15.23
CA PRO A 62 -6.55 -13.43 15.41
C PRO A 62 -7.03 -12.54 14.25
N LEU A 63 -6.12 -12.05 13.40
CA LEU A 63 -6.45 -11.21 12.25
C LEU A 63 -6.95 -12.04 11.05
N LEU A 64 -6.35 -13.21 10.83
CA LEU A 64 -6.72 -14.09 9.73
C LEU A 64 -7.84 -15.05 10.14
N LYS A 65 -9.06 -14.81 9.64
CA LYS A 65 -10.27 -15.50 10.12
C LYS A 65 -10.72 -16.63 9.20
N LYS A 66 -10.53 -16.48 7.90
CA LYS A 66 -11.00 -17.41 6.87
C LYS A 66 -9.84 -17.99 6.06
N GLU A 67 -10.07 -19.14 5.45
CA GLU A 67 -9.12 -19.74 4.52
C GLU A 67 -8.86 -18.81 3.32
N GLY A 68 -7.59 -18.55 3.04
CA GLY A 68 -7.15 -17.63 1.99
C GLY A 68 -7.09 -16.17 2.42
N ASP A 69 -7.44 -15.84 3.67
CA ASP A 69 -7.12 -14.53 4.26
C ASP A 69 -5.61 -14.39 4.35
N PHE A 70 -5.08 -13.25 3.92
CA PHE A 70 -3.65 -12.97 3.97
C PHE A 70 -3.34 -11.53 4.37
N LEU A 71 -2.13 -11.34 4.91
CA LEU A 71 -1.54 -10.03 5.17
C LEU A 71 -0.04 -10.05 4.91
N VAL A 72 0.54 -8.89 4.69
CA VAL A 72 1.99 -8.70 4.56
C VAL A 72 2.53 -8.00 5.79
N ARG A 73 3.68 -8.43 6.29
CA ARG A 73 4.35 -7.82 7.44
C ARG A 73 5.86 -7.77 7.23
N LYS A 74 6.51 -6.91 8.00
CA LYS A 74 7.95 -6.94 8.24
C LYS A 74 8.24 -7.72 9.52
N THR A 75 9.37 -8.39 9.53
CA THR A 75 9.88 -9.12 10.70
C THR A 75 11.39 -8.97 10.75
N ASP A 76 11.92 -8.92 11.96
CA ASP A 76 13.36 -9.03 12.17
C ASP A 76 13.79 -10.45 11.78
N GLY A 77 14.66 -10.55 10.76
CA GLY A 77 15.44 -11.74 10.46
C GLY A 77 16.78 -11.71 11.20
N ASP A 78 17.67 -12.64 10.87
CA ASP A 78 18.96 -12.77 11.56
C ASP A 78 19.81 -11.48 11.49
N ASP A 79 19.93 -10.89 10.29
CA ASP A 79 20.76 -9.69 10.07
C ASP A 79 19.99 -8.52 9.44
N CYS A 80 18.77 -8.77 8.94
CA CYS A 80 18.02 -7.84 8.10
C CYS A 80 16.52 -7.89 8.39
N VAL A 81 15.83 -6.76 8.17
CA VAL A 81 14.36 -6.75 8.15
C VAL A 81 13.87 -7.39 6.85
N VAL A 82 13.08 -8.46 6.96
CA VAL A 82 12.52 -9.19 5.82
C VAL A 82 11.01 -9.02 5.72
N ILE A 83 10.48 -9.12 4.50
CA ILE A 83 9.05 -9.04 4.21
C ILE A 83 8.49 -10.46 4.17
N VAL A 84 7.40 -10.68 4.90
CA VAL A 84 6.75 -11.97 5.03
C VAL A 84 5.26 -11.82 4.72
N LEU A 85 4.76 -12.66 3.81
CA LEU A 85 3.34 -12.82 3.56
C LEU A 85 2.81 -13.95 4.45
N SER A 86 1.80 -13.66 5.26
CA SER A 86 1.17 -14.62 6.15
C SER A 86 -0.24 -14.92 5.66
N VAL A 87 -0.58 -16.21 5.55
CA VAL A 87 -1.85 -16.67 4.98
C VAL A 87 -2.49 -17.74 5.86
N LYS A 88 -3.81 -17.67 6.02
CA LYS A 88 -4.58 -18.66 6.76
C LYS A 88 -4.98 -19.82 5.86
N THR A 89 -4.63 -21.02 6.29
CA THR A 89 -5.11 -22.29 5.75
C THR A 89 -6.13 -22.89 6.71
N ASP A 90 -6.78 -23.99 6.29
CA ASP A 90 -7.75 -24.69 7.14
C ASP A 90 -7.16 -25.06 8.51
N GLU A 91 -5.94 -25.61 8.50
CA GLU A 91 -5.29 -26.12 9.71
C GLU A 91 -4.53 -25.04 10.48
N LYS A 92 -3.75 -24.19 9.79
CA LYS A 92 -2.78 -23.29 10.43
C LYS A 92 -2.56 -22.00 9.65
N VAL A 93 -1.73 -21.12 10.20
CA VAL A 93 -1.22 -19.96 9.46
C VAL A 93 0.14 -20.35 8.88
N LEU A 94 0.33 -20.14 7.59
CA LEU A 94 1.62 -20.30 6.93
C LEU A 94 2.26 -18.95 6.67
N HIS A 95 3.58 -18.93 6.65
CA HIS A 95 4.40 -17.74 6.47
C HIS A 95 5.35 -17.96 5.29
N PHE A 96 5.29 -17.07 4.31
CA PHE A 96 6.10 -17.12 3.10
C PHE A 96 6.97 -15.86 3.05
N VAL A 97 8.29 -16.06 3.04
CA VAL A 97 9.24 -14.95 2.89
C VAL A 97 9.24 -14.48 1.45
N VAL A 98 9.15 -13.16 1.24
CA VAL A 98 9.30 -12.57 -0.09
C VAL A 98 10.79 -12.44 -0.40
N ASN A 99 11.26 -13.20 -1.38
CA ASN A 99 12.65 -13.15 -1.82
C ASN A 99 12.82 -12.09 -2.92
N ARG A 100 14.04 -11.53 -3.03
CA ARG A 100 14.41 -10.57 -4.07
C ARG A 100 15.59 -11.11 -4.87
N ASN A 101 15.45 -11.18 -6.18
CA ASN A 101 16.54 -11.51 -7.09
C ASN A 101 17.34 -10.23 -7.41
N PRO A 102 18.63 -10.12 -6.99
CA PRO A 102 19.41 -8.89 -7.21
C PRO A 102 19.77 -8.66 -8.67
N THR A 103 19.86 -9.71 -9.48
CA THR A 103 20.24 -9.61 -10.91
C THR A 103 19.08 -9.12 -11.76
N MET A 104 17.87 -9.64 -11.51
CA MET A 104 16.68 -9.30 -12.29
C MET A 104 15.81 -8.21 -11.65
N ASN A 105 16.09 -7.82 -10.40
CA ASN A 105 15.25 -6.94 -9.60
C ASN A 105 13.78 -7.38 -9.56
N LEU A 106 13.55 -8.68 -9.33
CA LEU A 106 12.22 -9.26 -9.21
C LEU A 106 11.99 -9.82 -7.79
N TYR A 107 10.77 -9.66 -7.30
CA TYR A 107 10.27 -10.25 -6.07
C TYR A 107 9.55 -11.55 -6.37
N TYR A 108 9.81 -12.60 -5.61
CA TYR A 108 9.23 -13.92 -5.83
C TYR A 108 9.05 -14.71 -4.53
N PHE A 109 8.15 -15.69 -4.56
CA PHE A 109 8.01 -16.70 -3.52
C PHE A 109 8.73 -18.00 -3.90
N GLU A 110 8.37 -18.56 -5.05
CA GLU A 110 8.89 -19.83 -5.55
C GLU A 110 9.34 -19.72 -7.01
N ALA A 111 8.42 -19.88 -7.98
CA ALA A 111 8.76 -19.91 -9.41
C ALA A 111 8.44 -18.60 -10.18
N HIS A 112 7.41 -17.87 -9.77
CA HIS A 112 6.98 -16.64 -10.44
C HIS A 112 7.53 -15.40 -9.75
N GLY A 113 8.06 -14.47 -10.53
CA GLY A 113 8.67 -13.24 -10.04
C GLY A 113 8.12 -12.00 -10.74
N GLU A 114 7.88 -10.94 -9.96
CA GLU A 114 7.32 -9.68 -10.44
C GLU A 114 8.17 -8.48 -10.00
N LYS A 115 8.00 -7.35 -10.70
CA LYS A 115 8.77 -6.13 -10.41
C LYS A 115 8.44 -5.52 -9.05
N THR A 116 7.18 -5.61 -8.63
CA THR A 116 6.74 -5.09 -7.34
C THR A 116 6.05 -6.18 -6.53
N ILE A 117 6.12 -6.08 -5.20
CA ILE A 117 5.45 -7.03 -4.30
C ILE A 117 3.92 -6.94 -4.46
N LYS A 118 3.40 -5.74 -4.76
CA LYS A 118 1.97 -5.54 -5.04
C LYS A 118 1.53 -6.32 -6.27
N ASP A 119 2.30 -6.25 -7.35
CA ASP A 119 2.00 -7.00 -8.58
C ASP A 119 2.14 -8.51 -8.37
N LEU A 120 3.14 -8.96 -7.61
CA LEU A 120 3.30 -10.36 -7.21
C LEU A 120 2.03 -10.90 -6.52
N ILE A 121 1.52 -10.15 -5.55
CA ILE A 121 0.31 -10.51 -4.81
C ILE A 121 -0.91 -10.52 -5.74
N ASN A 122 -1.09 -9.46 -6.53
CA ASN A 122 -2.20 -9.36 -7.49
C ASN A 122 -2.20 -10.51 -8.50
N TRP A 123 -1.01 -10.92 -8.97
CA TRP A 123 -0.87 -12.05 -9.88
C TRP A 123 -1.31 -13.36 -9.23
N HIS A 124 -0.91 -13.63 -7.98
CA HIS A 124 -1.35 -14.83 -7.26
C HIS A 124 -2.86 -14.85 -6.97
N VAL A 125 -3.43 -13.69 -6.62
CA VAL A 125 -4.89 -13.55 -6.39
C VAL A 125 -5.67 -13.76 -7.68
N SER A 126 -5.21 -13.21 -8.81
CA SER A 126 -5.91 -13.29 -10.09
C SER A 126 -5.71 -14.64 -10.81
N SER A 127 -4.50 -15.19 -10.78
CA SER A 127 -4.21 -16.50 -11.40
C SER A 127 -4.73 -17.68 -10.58
N GLY A 128 -4.91 -17.49 -9.26
CA GLY A 128 -5.23 -18.58 -8.35
C GLY A 128 -4.12 -19.64 -8.25
N THR A 129 -2.89 -19.28 -8.63
CA THR A 129 -1.71 -20.12 -8.51
C THR A 129 -1.29 -20.19 -7.04
N PRO A 130 -1.00 -21.39 -6.50
CA PRO A 130 -0.53 -21.51 -5.13
C PRO A 130 0.80 -20.78 -4.90
N LEU A 131 1.02 -20.30 -3.67
CA LEU A 131 2.26 -19.61 -3.26
C LEU A 131 3.47 -20.54 -3.26
N SER A 132 3.25 -21.81 -2.94
CA SER A 132 4.24 -22.87 -3.07
C SER A 132 3.57 -24.16 -3.52
N ALA A 133 4.19 -24.86 -4.46
CA ALA A 133 3.74 -26.14 -4.98
C ALA A 133 3.60 -27.22 -3.90
N GLU A 134 4.47 -27.20 -2.88
CA GLU A 134 4.43 -28.15 -1.77
C GLU A 134 3.21 -27.94 -0.88
N SER A 135 2.94 -26.68 -0.52
CA SER A 135 1.84 -26.34 0.39
C SER A 135 0.47 -26.28 -0.28
N GLY A 136 0.44 -26.02 -1.59
CA GLY A 136 -0.80 -25.83 -2.36
C GLY A 136 -1.64 -24.62 -1.95
N VAL A 137 -1.11 -23.73 -1.10
CA VAL A 137 -1.88 -22.64 -0.48
C VAL A 137 -2.09 -21.49 -1.45
N LYS A 138 -3.34 -21.00 -1.51
CA LYS A 138 -3.77 -19.91 -2.38
C LYS A 138 -4.24 -18.71 -1.56
N ILE A 139 -3.90 -17.52 -2.01
CA ILE A 139 -4.37 -16.27 -1.42
C ILE A 139 -5.62 -15.79 -2.13
N LYS A 140 -6.58 -15.25 -1.36
CA LYS A 140 -7.88 -14.81 -1.89
C LYS A 140 -8.27 -13.44 -1.36
N TYR A 141 -8.19 -13.25 -0.04
CA TYR A 141 -8.72 -12.06 0.62
C TYR A 141 -7.62 -11.32 1.39
N ALA A 142 -7.38 -10.07 1.02
CA ALA A 142 -6.51 -9.18 1.76
C ALA A 142 -7.16 -8.83 3.11
N VAL A 143 -6.39 -8.94 4.20
CA VAL A 143 -6.79 -8.44 5.51
C VAL A 143 -6.25 -7.03 5.66
N ASP A 144 -7.16 -6.07 5.56
CA ASP A 144 -6.83 -4.66 5.69
C ASP A 144 -6.42 -4.32 7.13
N ARG A 145 -5.54 -3.34 7.28
CA ARG A 145 -5.34 -2.71 8.58
C ARG A 145 -6.61 -2.02 9.04
N ALA A 146 -6.77 -2.01 10.36
CA ALA A 146 -7.75 -1.16 10.98
C ALA A 146 -7.51 0.33 10.62
N PRO A 147 -8.52 1.06 10.12
CA PRO A 147 -8.37 2.43 9.62
C PRO A 147 -8.02 3.45 10.73
N TRP A 148 -8.14 3.08 12.00
CA TRP A 148 -7.77 3.91 13.16
C TRP A 148 -6.28 3.80 13.55
N ILE A 149 -5.51 2.88 12.93
CA ILE A 149 -4.05 2.89 13.06
C ILE A 149 -3.55 4.05 12.19
N LEU A 150 -3.20 5.16 12.83
CA LEU A 150 -2.62 6.32 12.14
C LEU A 150 -1.40 5.87 11.33
N ASN A 151 -1.46 6.02 10.00
CA ASN A 151 -0.28 5.91 9.16
C ASN A 151 0.67 7.04 9.58
N HIS A 152 1.78 6.69 10.25
CA HIS A 152 2.78 7.68 10.66
C HIS A 152 3.40 8.43 9.47
N ASP A 153 3.30 7.89 8.25
CA ASP A 153 3.73 8.56 7.00
C ASP A 153 2.70 9.55 6.40
N SER A 154 1.40 9.41 6.71
CA SER A 154 0.39 10.38 6.22
C SER A 154 0.17 11.57 7.16
N LEU A 155 0.92 11.62 8.26
CA LEU A 155 1.05 12.81 9.08
C LEU A 155 1.96 13.81 8.35
N LYS A 156 1.39 14.58 7.42
CA LYS A 156 1.95 15.90 7.07
C LYS A 156 2.04 16.65 8.38
N MET A 157 3.24 16.71 8.96
CA MET A 157 3.52 17.21 10.30
C MET A 157 3.05 18.67 10.40
N ARG A 158 1.79 18.88 10.75
CA ARG A 158 1.27 20.20 11.10
C ARG A 158 1.83 20.51 12.48
N LYS A 159 2.93 21.25 12.49
CA LYS A 159 3.50 22.04 13.59
C LYS A 159 3.40 21.36 14.98
N LYS A 160 4.50 20.73 15.41
CA LYS A 160 4.85 20.27 16.77
C LYS A 160 3.80 20.60 17.84
N LEU A 161 2.87 19.68 18.09
CA LEU A 161 1.90 19.76 19.19
C LEU A 161 2.53 19.07 20.41
N GLY A 162 3.32 19.85 21.16
CA GLY A 162 3.71 19.55 22.55
C GLY A 162 4.93 18.63 22.75
N GLU A 163 5.84 19.06 23.62
CA GLU A 163 6.79 18.19 24.31
C GLU A 163 6.05 17.42 25.40
N GLY A 164 5.92 16.10 25.25
CA GLY A 164 5.43 15.22 26.31
C GLY A 164 6.59 14.78 27.20
N ALA A 165 6.48 15.04 28.50
CA ALA A 165 7.33 14.44 29.51
C ALA A 165 6.87 12.98 29.72
N PHE A 166 7.61 12.02 29.16
CA PHE A 166 7.44 10.61 29.52
C PHE A 166 7.80 10.46 31.00
N GLY A 167 6.79 10.15 31.80
CA GLY A 167 6.88 10.10 33.26
C GLY A 167 7.72 8.94 33.76
N GLU A 168 8.70 9.24 34.60
CA GLU A 168 9.23 8.29 35.56
C GLU A 168 8.40 8.44 36.84
N ALA A 169 7.56 7.44 37.14
CA ALA A 169 6.80 7.38 38.39
C ALA A 169 7.47 6.38 39.34
N SER A 170 8.27 6.88 40.27
CA SER A 170 8.79 6.10 41.41
C SER A 170 7.93 6.38 42.65
N SER A 171 7.26 5.35 43.17
CA SER A 171 6.61 5.44 44.49
C SER A 171 7.65 5.13 45.56
N SER A 172 7.86 6.06 46.49
CA SER A 172 8.52 5.77 47.77
C SER A 172 7.56 6.11 48.90
N LEU A 173 7.40 5.17 49.83
CA LEU A 173 6.55 5.30 51.00
C LEU A 173 7.29 6.09 52.10
N PRO A 174 6.61 6.97 52.85
CA PRO A 174 7.20 7.56 54.05
C PRO A 174 7.29 6.50 55.15
N ILE A 175 8.47 6.38 55.75
CA ILE A 175 8.69 5.63 56.99
C ILE A 175 8.20 6.52 58.13
N THR A 176 7.24 6.03 58.91
CA THR A 176 6.69 6.67 60.11
C THR A 176 7.69 6.67 61.26
#